data_AF-A0A3E2YVT8-F1
#
_entry.id   AF-A0A3E2YVT8-F1
#
_cell.length_a   1.000
_cell.length_b   1.000
_cell.length_c   1.000
_cell.angle_alpha   90.00
_cell.angle_beta   90.00
_cell.angle_gamma   90.00
#
_symmetry.space_group_name_H-M   'P 1'
#
loop_
_entity.id
_entity.type
_entity.pdbx_description
1 polymer ?
#
loop_
_entity_poly.entity_id
_entity_poly.type
_entity_poly.pdbx_seq_one_letter_code
_entity_poly.pdbx_strand_id
1 'polypeptide(L)'
;MSTAGLPAPAPPYAAVAELVRGYLGPVRRAGRGFLPNGTPGGEAAVLAAAGFVGPRRLRAPSGVVLRRSVDDVVAWVHSRSDAVPHLFGARLAEFDDDLRGLLAVAARDGWFAERVPDTELVVWRVPGAGSGGGVPPVGEAR
;
A
#
# COMPACT_ATOMS: atom_id res chain seq x y z
N MET A 1 -0.19 -12.95 2.45
CA MET A 1 -1.13 -12.79 3.57
C MET A 1 -1.80 -14.12 3.83
N SER A 2 -2.06 -14.47 5.09
CA SER A 2 -2.79 -15.71 5.40
C SER A 2 -4.28 -15.53 5.12
N THR A 3 -4.89 -16.51 4.45
CA THR A 3 -6.34 -16.56 4.17
C THR A 3 -7.12 -17.38 5.21
N ALA A 4 -6.42 -17.96 6.19
CA ALA A 4 -7.03 -18.83 7.18
C ALA A 4 -8.05 -18.09 8.06
N GLY A 5 -9.24 -18.68 8.18
CA GLY A 5 -10.33 -18.19 9.03
C GLY A 5 -10.96 -16.87 8.56
N LEU A 6 -10.81 -16.50 7.29
CA LEU A 6 -11.53 -15.37 6.71
C LEU A 6 -13.01 -15.73 6.46
N PRO A 7 -13.94 -14.79 6.65
CA PRO A 7 -15.38 -15.03 6.45
C PRO A 7 -15.80 -15.02 4.97
N ALA A 8 -14.91 -14.65 4.06
CA ALA A 8 -15.10 -14.59 2.62
C ALA A 8 -13.77 -14.90 1.90
N PRO A 9 -13.77 -15.18 0.59
CA PRO A 9 -12.54 -15.36 -0.17
C PRO A 9 -11.63 -14.12 -0.08
N ALA A 10 -10.32 -14.33 -0.20
CA ALA A 10 -9.41 -13.20 -0.38
C ALA A 10 -9.54 -12.63 -1.80
N PRO A 11 -9.32 -11.32 -2.00
CA PRO A 11 -9.25 -10.75 -3.34
C PRO A 11 -8.21 -11.49 -4.19
N PRO A 12 -8.50 -11.83 -5.46
CA PRO A 12 -7.61 -12.61 -6.32
C PRO A 12 -6.45 -11.76 -6.88
N TYR A 13 -5.64 -11.15 -6.01
CA TYR A 13 -4.62 -10.15 -6.37
C TYR A 13 -3.62 -10.62 -7.43
N ALA A 14 -3.26 -11.91 -7.44
CA ALA A 14 -2.38 -12.46 -8.48
C ALA A 14 -3.03 -12.40 -9.87
N ALA A 15 -4.29 -12.82 -9.99
CA ALA A 15 -5.03 -12.78 -11.25
C ALA A 15 -5.31 -11.34 -11.70
N VAL A 16 -5.62 -10.45 -10.76
CA VAL A 16 -5.75 -9.00 -11.02
C VAL A 16 -4.43 -8.42 -11.55
N ALA A 17 -3.28 -8.81 -10.96
CA ALA A 17 -1.97 -8.37 -11.44
C ALA A 17 -1.63 -8.89 -12.84
N GLU A 18 -2.01 -10.12 -13.18
CA GLU A 18 -1.90 -10.63 -14.56
C GLU A 18 -2.80 -9.86 -15.55
N LEU A 19 -4.05 -9.56 -15.17
CA LEU A 19 -4.95 -8.77 -16.00
C LEU A 19 -4.36 -7.39 -16.29
N VAL A 20 -3.87 -6.70 -15.27
CA VAL A 20 -3.21 -5.39 -15.43
C VAL A 20 -2.00 -5.48 -16.37
N ARG A 21 -1.17 -6.52 -16.25
CA ARG A 21 -0.04 -6.74 -17.17
C ARG A 21 -0.49 -6.99 -18.60
N GLY A 22 -1.61 -7.69 -18.82
CA GLY A 22 -2.18 -7.91 -20.15
C GLY A 22 -2.58 -6.60 -20.85
N TYR A 23 -3.05 -5.62 -20.09
CA TYR A 23 -3.47 -4.32 -20.62
C TYR A 23 -2.33 -3.29 -20.72
N LEU A 24 -1.44 -3.23 -19.73
CA LEU A 24 -0.43 -2.16 -19.61
C LEU A 24 1.01 -2.61 -19.94
N GLY A 25 1.22 -3.90 -20.18
CA GLY A 25 2.52 -4.51 -20.45
C GLY A 25 3.25 -5.00 -19.18
N PRO A 26 4.38 -5.71 -19.34
CA PRO A 26 5.06 -6.40 -18.24
C PRO A 26 5.90 -5.48 -17.33
N VAL A 27 6.25 -4.28 -17.79
CA VAL A 27 7.16 -3.38 -17.06
C VAL A 27 6.37 -2.46 -16.14
N ARG A 28 6.62 -2.55 -14.83
CA ARG A 28 5.98 -1.66 -13.84
C ARG A 28 6.35 -0.20 -14.09
N ARG A 29 5.35 0.67 -13.97
CA ARG A 29 5.51 2.12 -14.01
C ARG A 29 5.54 2.69 -12.59
N ALA A 30 6.30 3.77 -12.39
CA ALA A 30 6.14 4.65 -11.24
C ALA A 30 6.30 6.10 -11.69
N GLY A 31 5.32 6.94 -11.35
CA GLY A 31 5.24 8.30 -11.86
C GLY A 31 5.18 8.31 -13.39
N ARG A 32 6.01 9.14 -14.03
CA ARG A 32 6.10 9.24 -15.50
C ARG A 32 7.07 8.22 -16.14
N GLY A 33 7.73 7.37 -15.35
CA GLY A 33 8.78 6.46 -15.81
C GLY A 33 8.48 4.97 -15.61
N PHE A 34 9.36 4.12 -16.12
CA PHE A 34 9.37 2.68 -15.87
C PHE A 34 10.39 2.33 -14.78
N LEU A 35 10.05 1.36 -13.93
CA LEU A 35 10.93 0.79 -12.90
C LEU A 35 11.28 -0.66 -13.27
N PRO A 36 12.18 -0.90 -14.25
CA PRO A 36 12.55 -2.26 -14.63
C PRO A 36 13.24 -3.03 -13.48
N ASN A 37 13.94 -2.33 -12.59
CA ASN A 37 14.67 -2.91 -11.45
C ASN A 37 14.04 -2.60 -10.09
N GLY A 38 12.82 -2.05 -10.06
CA GLY A 38 12.19 -1.59 -8.82
C GLY A 38 12.86 -0.36 -8.20
N THR A 39 12.40 0.04 -7.01
CA THR A 39 13.01 1.12 -6.22
C THR A 39 14.29 0.59 -5.57
N PRO A 40 15.46 1.23 -5.78
CA PRO A 40 16.69 0.84 -5.09
C PRO A 40 16.51 0.80 -3.57
N GLY A 41 17.00 -0.26 -2.94
CA GLY A 41 17.03 -0.39 -1.47
C GLY A 41 18.17 0.43 -0.84
N GLY A 42 18.46 0.16 0.43
CA GLY A 42 19.61 0.75 1.14
C GLY A 42 19.32 1.99 1.97
N GLU A 43 18.04 2.30 2.20
CA GLU A 43 17.59 3.42 3.05
C GLU A 43 18.33 3.50 4.39
N ALA A 44 18.57 2.36 5.05
CA ALA A 44 19.31 2.32 6.31
C ALA A 44 20.76 2.82 6.20
N ALA A 45 21.46 2.47 5.11
CA ALA A 45 22.82 2.93 4.87
C ALA A 45 22.85 4.43 4.54
N VAL A 46 21.87 4.92 3.78
CA VAL A 46 21.71 6.35 3.47
C VAL A 46 21.45 7.15 4.75
N LEU A 47 20.55 6.68 5.61
CA LEU A 47 20.23 7.34 6.87
C LEU A 47 21.41 7.32 7.86
N ALA A 48 22.14 6.20 7.95
CA ALA A 48 23.35 6.12 8.76
C ALA A 48 24.45 7.08 8.25
N ALA A 49 24.68 7.14 6.93
CA ALA A 49 25.64 8.07 6.34
C ALA A 49 25.26 9.54 6.57
N ALA A 50 23.98 9.85 6.69
CA ALA A 50 23.46 11.16 7.04
C ALA A 50 23.53 11.48 8.56
N GLY A 51 24.09 10.59 9.38
CA GLY A 51 24.29 10.79 10.82
C GLY A 51 23.07 10.42 11.68
N PHE A 52 22.04 9.79 11.12
CA PHE A 52 20.93 9.26 11.93
C PHE A 52 21.38 8.01 12.71
N VAL A 53 20.83 7.87 13.91
CA VAL A 53 21.07 6.73 14.82
C VAL A 53 19.81 5.89 14.94
N GLY A 54 19.95 4.57 14.86
CA GLY A 54 18.84 3.63 14.88
C GLY A 54 19.07 2.45 13.92
N PRO A 55 18.00 1.78 13.44
CA PRO A 55 16.59 2.08 13.70
C PRO A 55 16.03 1.37 14.93
N ARG A 56 15.09 2.02 15.63
CA ARG A 56 14.15 1.34 16.51
C ARG A 56 12.93 0.94 15.70
N ARG A 57 12.67 -0.36 15.60
CA ARG A 57 11.47 -0.91 14.93
C ARG A 57 10.34 -1.06 15.94
N LEU A 58 9.17 -0.57 15.58
CA LEU A 58 7.94 -0.75 16.35
C LEU A 58 6.90 -1.38 15.45
N ARG A 59 6.17 -2.35 16.01
CA ARG A 59 5.07 -3.02 15.32
C ARG A 59 3.77 -2.56 15.95
N ALA A 60 2.92 -1.92 15.17
CA ALA A 60 1.54 -1.64 15.54
C ALA A 60 0.66 -2.75 14.95
N PRO A 61 0.13 -3.67 15.78
CA PRO A 61 -0.71 -4.75 15.27
C PRO A 61 -1.98 -4.17 14.67
N SER A 62 -2.36 -4.65 13.48
CA SER A 62 -3.65 -4.25 12.91
C SER A 62 -4.79 -5.01 13.58
N GLY A 63 -4.71 -6.35 13.59
CA GLY A 63 -5.76 -7.23 14.12
C GLY A 63 -7.08 -7.19 13.33
N VAL A 64 -7.18 -6.36 12.29
CA VAL A 64 -8.41 -6.13 11.54
C VAL A 64 -8.55 -7.12 10.38
N VAL A 65 -9.72 -7.75 10.28
CA VAL A 65 -10.20 -8.37 9.05
C VAL A 65 -11.11 -7.37 8.37
N LEU A 66 -10.71 -6.91 7.19
CA LEU A 66 -11.48 -5.99 6.38
C LEU A 66 -12.37 -6.79 5.42
N ARG A 67 -13.61 -6.34 5.28
CA ARG A 67 -14.54 -6.81 4.25
C ARG A 67 -14.53 -5.81 3.09
N ARG A 68 -14.42 -6.30 1.86
CA ARG A 68 -14.31 -5.51 0.62
C ARG A 68 -15.39 -5.94 -0.34
N SER A 69 -16.15 -4.99 -0.86
CA SER A 69 -17.02 -5.23 -2.02
C SER A 69 -16.19 -5.35 -3.30
N VAL A 70 -16.81 -5.78 -4.40
CA VAL A 70 -16.22 -5.70 -5.75
C VAL A 70 -15.75 -4.27 -6.05
N ASP A 71 -16.54 -3.26 -5.73
CA ASP A 71 -16.20 -1.86 -5.98
C ASP A 71 -15.00 -1.38 -5.15
N ASP A 72 -14.86 -1.85 -3.91
CA ASP A 72 -13.68 -1.55 -3.09
C ASP A 72 -12.40 -2.13 -3.70
N VAL A 73 -12.48 -3.32 -4.28
CA VAL A 73 -11.34 -3.96 -4.95
C VAL A 73 -11.00 -3.22 -6.25
N VAL A 74 -12.00 -2.83 -7.05
CA VAL A 74 -11.79 -2.01 -8.27
C VAL A 74 -11.15 -0.67 -7.91
N ALA A 75 -11.68 0.03 -6.90
CA ALA A 75 -11.11 1.29 -6.42
C ALA A 75 -9.67 1.12 -5.91
N TRP A 76 -9.40 0.03 -5.19
CA TRP A 76 -8.04 -0.31 -4.75
C TRP A 76 -7.09 -0.50 -5.95
N VAL A 77 -7.51 -1.22 -7.00
CA VAL A 77 -6.68 -1.41 -8.20
C VAL A 77 -6.28 -0.06 -8.81
N HIS A 78 -7.23 0.86 -8.98
CA HIS A 78 -6.98 2.18 -9.57
C HIS A 78 -6.25 3.16 -8.65
N SER A 79 -6.16 2.87 -7.35
CA SER A 79 -5.34 3.64 -6.41
C SER A 79 -3.84 3.39 -6.59
N ARG A 80 -3.47 2.26 -7.21
CA ARG A 80 -2.07 1.89 -7.39
C ARG A 80 -1.47 2.70 -8.54
N SER A 81 -0.29 3.26 -8.32
CA SER A 81 0.41 4.10 -9.31
C SER A 81 0.69 3.37 -10.62
N ASP A 82 0.74 2.04 -10.62
CA ASP A 82 0.96 1.19 -11.78
C ASP A 82 -0.33 0.77 -12.52
N ALA A 83 -1.51 1.18 -12.04
CA ALA A 83 -2.82 0.86 -12.62
C ALA A 83 -3.84 2.00 -12.50
N VAL A 84 -3.36 3.25 -12.45
CA VAL A 84 -4.24 4.42 -12.44
C VAL A 84 -5.05 4.52 -13.75
N PRO A 85 -6.30 5.03 -13.72
CA PRO A 85 -7.24 4.92 -14.85
C PRO A 85 -6.71 5.44 -16.19
N HIS A 86 -5.97 6.56 -16.17
CA HIS A 86 -5.47 7.18 -17.40
C HIS A 86 -4.39 6.35 -18.13
N LEU A 87 -3.79 5.35 -17.48
CA LEU A 87 -2.83 4.45 -18.15
C LEU A 87 -3.52 3.52 -19.17
N PHE A 88 -4.80 3.21 -18.96
CA PHE A 88 -5.57 2.35 -19.87
C PHE A 88 -6.09 3.10 -21.10
N GLY A 89 -6.13 4.44 -21.05
CA GLY A 89 -6.60 5.28 -22.15
C GLY A 89 -8.00 4.86 -22.62
N ALA A 90 -8.14 4.62 -23.93
CA ALA A 90 -9.41 4.20 -24.53
C ALA A 90 -9.89 2.80 -24.09
N ARG A 91 -9.00 1.97 -23.52
CA ARG A 91 -9.31 0.60 -23.07
C ARG A 91 -9.77 0.52 -21.60
N LEU A 92 -9.97 1.66 -20.93
CA LEU A 92 -10.36 1.67 -19.51
C LEU A 92 -11.68 0.92 -19.26
N ALA A 93 -12.71 1.16 -20.07
CA ALA A 93 -14.00 0.50 -19.90
C ALA A 93 -13.90 -1.02 -20.09
N GLU A 94 -13.16 -1.46 -21.12
CA GLU A 94 -12.89 -2.89 -21.38
C GLU A 94 -12.16 -3.54 -20.20
N PHE A 95 -11.15 -2.87 -19.64
CA PHE A 95 -10.44 -3.33 -18.46
C PHE A 95 -11.36 -3.44 -17.23
N ASP A 96 -12.22 -2.46 -16.99
CA ASP A 96 -13.14 -2.46 -15.85
C ASP A 96 -14.16 -3.61 -15.95
N ASP A 97 -14.67 -3.88 -17.14
CA ASP A 97 -15.58 -5.00 -17.40
C ASP A 97 -14.88 -6.35 -17.16
N ASP A 98 -13.68 -6.53 -17.69
CA ASP A 98 -12.87 -7.74 -17.47
C ASP A 98 -12.52 -7.93 -15.99
N LEU A 99 -12.15 -6.85 -15.29
CA LEU A 99 -11.83 -6.88 -13.86
C LEU A 99 -13.06 -7.28 -13.04
N ARG A 100 -14.23 -6.70 -13.33
CA ARG A 100 -15.48 -7.05 -12.66
C ARG A 100 -15.89 -8.50 -12.95
N GLY A 101 -15.73 -8.96 -14.19
CA GLY A 101 -15.95 -10.36 -14.57
C GLY A 101 -15.06 -11.32 -13.79
N LEU A 102 -13.77 -11.00 -13.69
CA LEU A 102 -12.80 -11.77 -12.90
C LEU A 102 -13.18 -11.83 -11.41
N LEU A 103 -13.61 -10.72 -10.83
CA LEU A 103 -14.02 -10.66 -9.42
C LEU A 103 -15.33 -11.43 -9.16
N ALA A 104 -16.30 -11.36 -10.09
CA ALA A 104 -17.56 -12.10 -9.98
C ALA A 104 -17.37 -13.63 -10.01
N VAL A 105 -16.36 -14.12 -10.75
CA VAL A 105 -15.98 -15.54 -10.73
C VAL A 105 -15.38 -15.94 -9.39
N ALA A 106 -14.60 -15.05 -8.76
CA ALA A 106 -13.90 -15.33 -7.51
C ALA A 106 -14.79 -15.27 -6.26
N ALA A 107 -15.79 -14.38 -6.22
CA ALA A 107 -16.73 -14.25 -5.11
C ALA A 107 -18.17 -14.06 -5.62
N ARG A 108 -18.97 -15.12 -5.50
CA ARG A 108 -20.37 -15.16 -5.98
C ARG A 108 -21.30 -14.18 -5.27
N ASP A 109 -21.02 -13.87 -4.00
CA ASP A 109 -21.79 -12.93 -3.19
C ASP A 109 -21.26 -11.48 -3.30
N GLY A 110 -20.21 -11.26 -4.09
CA GLY A 110 -19.62 -9.94 -4.31
C GLY A 110 -18.76 -9.43 -3.16
N TRP A 111 -18.41 -10.29 -2.19
CA TRP A 111 -17.63 -9.90 -1.02
C TRP A 111 -16.31 -10.65 -0.92
N PHE A 112 -15.29 -9.91 -0.52
CA PHE A 112 -13.99 -10.43 -0.17
C PHE A 112 -13.65 -10.07 1.26
N ALA A 113 -12.70 -10.81 1.84
CA ALA A 113 -12.12 -10.49 3.12
C ALA A 113 -10.60 -10.55 3.06
N GLU A 114 -9.92 -9.68 3.80
CA GLU A 114 -8.47 -9.72 3.93
C GLU A 114 -8.05 -9.29 5.35
N ARG A 115 -6.97 -9.88 5.85
CA ARG A 115 -6.33 -9.38 7.07
C ARG A 115 -5.44 -8.21 6.69
N VAL A 116 -5.71 -7.06 7.30
CA VAL A 116 -4.84 -5.89 7.17
C VAL A 116 -3.50 -6.24 7.84
N PRO A 117 -2.36 -5.98 7.19
CA PRO A 117 -1.06 -6.30 7.76
C PRO A 117 -0.76 -5.33 8.90
N ASP A 118 0.04 -5.77 9.87
CA ASP A 118 0.56 -4.88 10.90
C ASP A 118 1.38 -3.75 10.26
N THR A 119 1.32 -2.57 10.88
CA THR A 119 2.13 -1.44 10.47
C THR A 119 3.48 -1.50 11.18
N GLU A 120 4.57 -1.58 10.42
CA GLU A 120 5.91 -1.40 10.96
C GLU A 120 6.30 0.07 10.89
N LEU A 121 6.74 0.61 12.02
CA LEU A 121 7.30 1.94 12.17
C LEU A 121 8.81 1.79 12.37
N VAL A 122 9.60 2.38 11.48
CA VAL A 122 11.07 2.38 11.57
C VAL A 122 11.51 3.77 12.01
N VAL A 123 11.89 3.90 13.29
CA VAL A 123 12.22 5.19 13.90
C VAL A 123 13.74 5.41 13.93
N TRP A 124 14.18 6.47 13.29
CA TRP A 124 15.56 6.97 13.30
C TRP A 124 15.64 8.25 14.13
N ARG A 125 16.77 8.48 14.80
CA ARG A 125 16.99 9.64 15.67
C ARG A 125 18.15 10.48 15.17
N VAL A 126 18.03 11.79 15.30
CA VAL A 126 19.16 12.71 15.11
C VAL A 126 19.89 12.87 16.44
N PRO A 127 21.21 12.65 16.50
CA PRO A 127 22.01 12.94 17.69
C PRO A 127 21.83 14.39 18.16
N GLY A 128 21.60 14.61 19.46
CA GLY A 128 21.47 15.95 20.04
C GLY A 128 20.06 16.56 20.03
N ALA A 129 19.08 15.98 19.31
CA ALA A 129 17.69 16.48 19.30
C ALA A 129 16.88 16.14 20.57
N GLY A 130 17.54 15.63 21.63
CA GLY A 130 16.91 15.10 22.84
C GLY A 130 17.19 15.88 24.13
N SER A 131 17.43 17.20 24.05
CA SER A 131 17.57 18.05 25.25
C SER A 131 17.26 19.52 24.93
N GLY A 132 15.98 19.92 24.83
CA GLY A 132 15.66 21.33 24.63
C GLY A 132 14.25 21.58 24.12
N GLY A 133 13.25 21.45 24.99
CA GLY A 133 11.87 21.76 24.64
C GLY A 133 10.98 21.77 25.86
N GLY A 134 11.44 22.40 26.96
CA GLY A 134 10.54 22.74 28.05
C GLY A 134 9.54 23.77 27.55
N VAL A 135 8.25 23.46 27.62
CA VAL A 135 7.18 24.45 27.49
C VAL A 135 7.38 25.46 28.63
N PRO A 136 7.67 26.75 28.37
CA PRO A 136 7.76 27.71 29.46
C PRO A 136 6.37 27.86 30.11
N PRO A 137 6.28 27.97 31.45
CA PRO A 137 5.00 28.20 32.10
C PRO A 137 4.43 29.54 31.64
N VAL A 138 3.16 29.53 31.27
CA VAL A 138 2.38 30.73 30.98
C VAL A 138 2.33 31.55 32.28
N GLY A 139 3.03 32.68 32.29
CA GLY A 139 2.97 33.64 33.39
C GLY A 139 1.59 34.28 33.44
N GLU A 140 0.93 34.19 34.58
CA GLU A 140 -0.25 34.98 34.91
C GLU A 140 0.12 36.47 34.92
N ALA A 141 -0.51 37.24 34.04
CA ALA A 141 -0.55 38.68 34.14
C ALA A 141 -1.60 39.06 35.21
N ARG A 142 -1.19 39.99 36.08
CA ARG A 142 -1.94 40.55 37.21
C ARG A 142 -3.29 41.16 36.82
#